data_AF-A0A1I5GRC8-F1
#
_entry.id   AF-A0A1I5GRC8-F1
#
_cell.length_a   1.000
_cell.length_b   1.000
_cell.length_c   1.000
_cell.angle_alpha   90.00
_cell.angle_beta   90.00
_cell.angle_gamma   90.00
#
_symmetry.space_group_name_H-M   'P 1'
#
loop_
_entity.id
_entity.type
_entity.pdbx_description
1 polymer ?
#
loop_
_entity_poly.entity_id
_entity_poly.type
_entity_poly.pdbx_seq_one_letter_code
_entity_poly.pdbx_strand_id
1 'polypeptide(L)'
;MKILGLSCGTRNGNNDTMCRVALEAAKEMGAEIEFIHVFDWDIKYCTGCVACSRSLVMGKGMVCSQKDDFAKLFDKMAEADGVLVVDPIYESGGSGLFHVLCDRMGPGHDIGMMYMLDGKLKEQGKEGLDPKYLKKKAISFVGIGGSDWACRVETDHAMLAMSPAWTVVNNEFFSWSKDVIMQDEKVERMRQIGRNLVEAAKDVDNAKWMGEPGACPHCNGNNFYIFPGTTHCVCELCGLEGTLEVVDGAFKFKFAPEDEHKAHDTISGKKLHGDDIFENEGRLMNLFKDPEFKARKEHFTSVCEPTPSPSKAV
;
A
#
# COMPACT_ATOMS: atom_id res chain seq x y z
N MET A 1 -22.73 -5.48 3.64
CA MET A 1 -21.51 -4.64 3.65
C MET A 1 -20.61 -5.15 4.74
N LYS A 2 -19.32 -5.35 4.44
CA LYS A 2 -18.33 -5.92 5.36
C LYS A 2 -17.15 -4.99 5.56
N ILE A 3 -16.78 -4.74 6.82
CA ILE A 3 -15.57 -4.00 7.21
C ILE A 3 -14.57 -4.97 7.83
N LEU A 4 -13.35 -5.01 7.27
CA LEU A 4 -12.25 -5.82 7.77
C LEU A 4 -11.25 -4.94 8.51
N GLY A 5 -10.99 -5.26 9.78
CA GLY A 5 -9.92 -4.65 10.57
C GLY A 5 -8.68 -5.54 10.62
N LEU A 6 -7.53 -4.97 10.29
CA LEU A 6 -6.21 -5.58 10.38
C LEU A 6 -5.41 -4.87 11.48
N SER A 7 -4.95 -5.62 12.48
CA SER A 7 -4.01 -5.10 13.47
C SER A 7 -2.62 -5.71 13.27
N CYS A 8 -1.63 -4.84 13.15
CA CYS A 8 -0.21 -5.18 13.08
C CYS A 8 0.51 -4.91 14.42
N GLY A 9 -0.22 -4.77 15.53
CA GLY A 9 0.36 -4.53 16.86
C GLY A 9 0.59 -5.80 17.66
N THR A 10 0.91 -5.64 18.95
CA THR A 10 0.98 -6.77 19.88
C THR A 10 -0.42 -7.29 20.21
N ARG A 11 -0.57 -8.60 20.35
CA ARG A 11 -1.85 -9.24 20.69
C ARG A 11 -2.49 -8.62 21.93
N ASN A 12 -3.74 -8.18 21.78
CA ASN A 12 -4.53 -7.47 22.79
C ASN A 12 -3.88 -6.17 23.31
N GLY A 13 -2.94 -5.59 22.55
CA GLY A 13 -2.34 -4.29 22.85
C GLY A 13 -3.17 -3.12 22.35
N ASN A 14 -2.54 -1.95 22.25
CA ASN A 14 -3.21 -0.70 21.87
C ASN A 14 -3.79 -0.76 20.45
N ASN A 15 -3.05 -1.26 19.45
CA ASN A 15 -3.51 -1.35 18.07
C ASN A 15 -4.74 -2.27 17.94
N ASP A 16 -4.71 -3.45 18.56
CA ASP A 16 -5.84 -4.39 18.58
C ASP A 16 -7.08 -3.73 19.19
N THR A 17 -6.90 -3.11 20.35
CA THR A 17 -7.98 -2.45 21.08
C THR A 17 -8.59 -1.32 20.25
N MET A 18 -7.77 -0.42 19.71
CA MET A 18 -8.26 0.71 18.91
C MET A 18 -8.84 0.28 17.57
N CYS A 19 -8.34 -0.79 16.95
CA CYS A 19 -8.96 -1.40 15.77
C CYS A 19 -10.38 -1.89 16.11
N ARG A 20 -10.56 -2.57 17.24
CA ARG A 20 -11.88 -3.03 17.69
C ARG A 20 -12.83 -1.88 18.03
N VAL A 21 -12.35 -0.76 18.56
CA VAL A 21 -13.15 0.45 18.79
C VAL A 21 -13.76 0.97 17.47
N ALA A 22 -12.97 1.07 16.41
CA ALA A 22 -13.47 1.48 15.10
C ALA A 22 -14.43 0.45 14.49
N LEU A 23 -14.13 -0.85 14.62
CA LEU A 23 -15.02 -1.92 14.16
C LEU A 23 -16.35 -1.93 14.92
N GLU A 24 -16.35 -1.68 16.22
CA GLU A 24 -17.57 -1.56 17.01
C GLU A 24 -18.48 -0.45 16.47
N ALA A 25 -17.91 0.73 16.19
CA ALA A 25 -18.65 1.83 15.56
C ALA A 25 -19.18 1.46 14.16
N ALA A 26 -18.40 0.71 13.37
CA ALA A 26 -18.86 0.21 12.08
C ALA A 26 -20.04 -0.77 12.22
N LYS A 27 -20.00 -1.64 13.24
CA LYS A 27 -21.08 -2.59 13.55
C LYS A 27 -22.36 -1.87 14.02
N GLU A 28 -22.23 -0.80 14.81
CA GLU A 28 -23.36 0.05 15.22
C GLU A 28 -24.10 0.65 14.01
N MET A 29 -23.40 0.85 12.88
CA MET A 29 -23.98 1.29 11.60
C MET A 29 -24.53 0.14 10.73
N GLY A 30 -24.55 -1.09 11.24
CA GLY A 30 -25.09 -2.26 10.56
C GLY A 30 -24.11 -2.98 9.63
N ALA A 31 -22.81 -2.67 9.68
CA ALA A 31 -21.81 -3.44 8.94
C ALA A 31 -21.53 -4.81 9.59
N GLU A 32 -21.27 -5.82 8.77
CA GLU A 32 -20.58 -7.02 9.22
C GLU A 32 -19.12 -6.68 9.49
N ILE A 33 -18.57 -7.15 10.61
CA ILE A 33 -17.19 -6.86 10.99
C ILE A 33 -16.36 -8.14 11.11
N GLU A 34 -15.12 -8.07 10.64
CA GLU A 34 -14.09 -9.10 10.84
C GLU A 34 -12.83 -8.44 11.39
N PHE A 35 -12.16 -9.11 12.32
CA PHE A 35 -10.90 -8.65 12.91
C PHE A 35 -9.82 -9.72 12.69
N ILE A 36 -8.67 -9.29 12.17
CA ILE A 36 -7.48 -10.12 12.00
C ILE A 36 -6.32 -9.46 12.75
N HIS A 37 -5.77 -10.19 13.71
CA HIS A 37 -4.45 -9.90 14.26
C HIS A 37 -3.41 -10.53 13.32
N VAL A 38 -2.73 -9.71 12.52
CA VAL A 38 -1.93 -10.17 11.37
C VAL A 38 -0.75 -11.05 11.80
N PHE A 39 -0.20 -10.82 12.99
CA PHE A 39 0.87 -11.66 13.57
C PHE A 39 0.46 -13.12 13.83
N ASP A 40 -0.84 -13.44 13.80
CA ASP A 40 -1.32 -14.81 14.00
C ASP A 40 -1.27 -15.64 12.71
N TRP A 41 -0.97 -15.00 11.58
CA TRP A 41 -0.97 -15.61 10.25
C TRP A 41 0.48 -15.90 9.82
N ASP A 42 0.70 -17.05 9.18
CA ASP A 42 2.02 -17.34 8.58
C ASP A 42 2.16 -16.49 7.31
N ILE A 43 2.92 -15.40 7.39
CA ILE A 43 3.20 -14.52 6.25
C ILE A 43 4.71 -14.32 6.15
N LYS A 44 5.29 -14.79 5.04
CA LYS A 44 6.72 -14.69 4.80
C LYS A 44 7.05 -13.40 4.07
N TYR A 45 8.22 -12.84 4.35
CA TYR A 45 8.76 -11.72 3.60
C TYR A 45 8.84 -12.04 2.09
N CYS A 46 8.72 -11.00 1.27
CA CYS A 46 8.86 -11.14 -0.18
C CYS A 46 10.30 -11.53 -0.53
N THR A 47 10.46 -12.53 -1.40
CA THR A 47 11.79 -12.98 -1.85
C THR A 47 12.31 -12.22 -3.05
N GLY A 48 11.54 -11.29 -3.61
CA GLY A 48 11.89 -10.57 -4.84
C GLY A 48 12.03 -11.50 -6.06
N CYS A 49 11.47 -12.71 -6.03
CA CYS A 49 11.65 -13.71 -7.09
C CYS A 49 10.93 -13.39 -8.42
N VAL A 50 10.18 -12.28 -8.47
CA VAL A 50 9.40 -11.78 -9.62
C VAL A 50 8.40 -12.77 -10.23
N ALA A 51 8.04 -13.85 -9.53
CA ALA A 51 7.10 -14.85 -10.01
C ALA A 51 5.71 -14.25 -10.32
N CYS A 52 5.23 -13.32 -9.48
CA CYS A 52 3.94 -12.64 -9.66
C CYS A 52 3.94 -11.76 -10.90
N SER A 53 4.93 -10.87 -11.04
CA SER A 53 5.09 -10.00 -12.23
C SER A 53 5.17 -10.82 -13.52
N ARG A 54 6.08 -11.80 -13.59
CA ARG A 54 6.26 -12.63 -14.79
C ARG A 54 4.99 -13.43 -15.13
N SER A 55 4.28 -13.93 -14.13
CA SER A 55 3.03 -14.68 -14.36
C SER A 55 1.92 -13.81 -14.93
N LEU A 56 1.80 -12.55 -14.47
CA LEU A 56 0.89 -11.58 -15.08
C LEU A 56 1.25 -11.33 -16.55
N VAL A 57 2.54 -11.06 -16.82
CA VAL A 57 3.01 -10.79 -18.20
C VAL A 57 2.78 -11.98 -19.14
N MET A 58 2.95 -13.20 -18.63
CA MET A 58 2.76 -14.45 -19.38
C MET A 58 1.30 -14.91 -19.49
N GLY A 59 0.33 -14.17 -18.95
CA GLY A 59 -1.08 -14.57 -19.04
C GLY A 59 -1.50 -15.68 -18.07
N LYS A 60 -0.78 -15.86 -16.95
CA LYS A 60 -0.99 -16.96 -15.98
C LYS A 60 -1.71 -16.55 -14.70
N GLY A 61 -1.98 -15.26 -14.49
CA GLY A 61 -2.60 -14.77 -13.26
C GLY A 61 -1.62 -14.33 -12.18
N MET A 62 -2.19 -13.93 -11.05
CA MET A 62 -1.50 -13.50 -9.84
C MET A 62 -0.92 -14.72 -9.10
N VAL A 63 0.27 -15.17 -9.52
CA VAL A 63 0.91 -16.36 -8.95
C VAL A 63 2.08 -15.98 -8.05
N CYS A 64 1.98 -16.32 -6.76
CA CYS A 64 3.09 -16.22 -5.82
C CYS A 64 3.77 -17.60 -5.64
N SER A 65 5.10 -17.62 -5.53
CA SER A 65 5.87 -18.85 -5.27
C SER A 65 5.85 -19.27 -3.80
N GLN A 66 5.55 -18.33 -2.91
CA GLN A 66 5.47 -18.56 -1.47
C GLN A 66 4.16 -19.27 -1.13
N LYS A 67 4.27 -20.33 -0.33
CA LYS A 67 3.13 -21.04 0.26
C LYS A 67 3.01 -20.61 1.72
N ASP A 68 2.11 -19.69 1.95
CA ASP A 68 1.81 -19.05 3.24
C ASP A 68 0.38 -18.47 3.19
N ASP A 69 -0.08 -17.81 4.25
CA ASP A 69 -1.47 -17.35 4.36
C ASP A 69 -1.72 -15.98 3.69
N PHE A 70 -0.72 -15.38 3.05
CA PHE A 70 -0.87 -14.06 2.41
C PHE A 70 -1.97 -14.03 1.35
N ALA A 71 -2.08 -15.06 0.51
CA ALA A 71 -3.11 -15.11 -0.53
C ALA A 71 -4.52 -15.07 0.07
N LYS A 72 -4.74 -15.79 1.17
CA LYS A 72 -6.03 -15.77 1.89
C LYS A 72 -6.27 -14.43 2.58
N LEU A 73 -5.24 -13.77 3.08
CA LEU A 73 -5.37 -12.45 3.69
C LEU A 73 -5.81 -11.44 2.63
N PHE A 74 -5.16 -11.44 1.47
CA PHE A 74 -5.52 -10.58 0.36
C PHE A 74 -6.94 -10.87 -0.15
N ASP A 75 -7.34 -12.14 -0.25
CA ASP A 75 -8.72 -12.51 -0.61
C ASP A 75 -9.75 -11.88 0.35
N LYS A 76 -9.51 -11.92 1.66
CA LYS A 76 -10.38 -11.26 2.65
C LYS A 76 -10.41 -9.75 2.47
N MET A 77 -9.28 -9.13 2.16
CA MET A 77 -9.22 -7.69 1.90
C MET A 77 -9.99 -7.32 0.62
N ALA A 78 -9.87 -8.12 -0.44
CA ALA A 78 -10.58 -7.91 -1.71
C ALA A 78 -12.09 -8.22 -1.61
N GLU A 79 -12.50 -9.10 -0.69
CA GLU A 79 -13.91 -9.41 -0.43
C GLU A 79 -14.59 -8.36 0.46
N ALA A 80 -13.86 -7.72 1.37
CA ALA A 80 -14.39 -6.64 2.20
C ALA A 80 -14.81 -5.44 1.35
N ASP A 81 -15.79 -4.66 1.83
CA ASP A 81 -16.19 -3.40 1.19
C ASP A 81 -15.34 -2.22 1.69
N GLY A 82 -14.85 -2.32 2.94
CA GLY A 82 -13.88 -1.40 3.52
C GLY A 82 -12.83 -2.12 4.36
N VAL A 83 -11.61 -1.60 4.38
CA VAL A 83 -10.49 -2.13 5.17
C VAL A 83 -9.97 -1.07 6.13
N LEU A 84 -9.74 -1.45 7.39
CA LEU A 84 -9.05 -0.64 8.38
C LEU A 84 -7.73 -1.33 8.73
N VAL A 85 -6.61 -0.61 8.69
CA VAL A 85 -5.33 -1.09 9.19
C VAL A 85 -4.89 -0.25 10.38
N VAL A 86 -4.52 -0.91 11.48
CA VAL A 86 -3.97 -0.26 12.67
C VAL A 86 -2.58 -0.83 12.96
N ASP A 87 -1.56 0.02 12.91
CA ASP A 87 -0.15 -0.38 12.89
C ASP A 87 0.64 0.34 14.01
N PRO A 88 1.55 -0.32 14.73
CA PRO A 88 2.44 0.36 15.65
C PRO A 88 3.48 1.16 14.87
N ILE A 89 3.87 2.30 15.41
CA ILE A 89 4.89 3.16 14.82
C ILE A 89 6.26 2.75 15.33
N TYR A 90 7.16 2.37 14.42
CA TYR A 90 8.56 2.06 14.70
C TYR A 90 9.48 2.95 13.84
N GLU A 91 10.45 3.64 14.46
CA GLU A 91 11.39 4.54 13.77
C GLU A 91 10.70 5.57 12.85
N SER A 92 9.58 6.17 13.30
CA SER A 92 8.67 7.05 12.53
C SER A 92 7.79 6.40 11.47
N GLY A 93 8.12 5.19 11.03
CA GLY A 93 7.39 4.46 9.99
C GLY A 93 6.46 3.38 10.52
N GLY A 94 5.92 2.62 9.56
CA GLY A 94 5.13 1.42 9.85
C GLY A 94 5.97 0.26 10.37
N SER A 95 5.30 -0.77 10.87
CA SER A 95 5.95 -1.97 11.38
C SER A 95 6.59 -2.79 10.26
N GLY A 96 7.60 -3.59 10.60
CA GLY A 96 8.21 -4.52 9.64
C GLY A 96 7.20 -5.52 9.05
N LEU A 97 6.17 -5.91 9.83
CA LEU A 97 5.09 -6.76 9.34
C LEU A 97 4.21 -6.03 8.32
N PHE A 98 3.88 -4.77 8.58
CA PHE A 98 3.14 -3.94 7.62
C PHE A 98 3.91 -3.78 6.31
N HIS A 99 5.22 -3.52 6.38
CA HIS A 99 6.08 -3.51 5.19
C HIS A 99 6.12 -4.85 4.45
N VAL A 100 6.10 -5.98 5.16
CA VAL A 100 5.94 -7.29 4.52
C VAL A 100 4.62 -7.38 3.73
N LEU A 101 3.51 -6.83 4.24
CA LEU A 101 2.26 -6.78 3.46
C LEU A 101 2.41 -5.95 2.18
N CYS A 102 3.01 -4.76 2.28
CA CYS A 102 3.29 -3.90 1.12
C CYS A 102 4.17 -4.60 0.08
N ASP A 103 5.28 -5.21 0.50
CA ASP A 103 6.21 -5.92 -0.37
C ASP A 103 5.55 -7.13 -1.06
N ARG A 104 4.60 -7.78 -0.37
CA ARG A 104 3.88 -8.94 -0.88
C ARG A 104 2.75 -8.57 -1.84
N MET A 105 2.24 -7.35 -1.79
CA MET A 105 1.36 -6.79 -2.83
C MET A 105 2.14 -6.62 -4.14
N GLY A 106 3.20 -5.79 -4.14
CA GLY A 106 4.11 -5.62 -5.28
C GLY A 106 3.41 -5.50 -6.66
N PRO A 107 4.06 -5.93 -7.76
CA PRO A 107 3.46 -5.93 -9.10
C PRO A 107 2.29 -6.92 -9.25
N GLY A 108 2.25 -7.97 -8.40
CA GLY A 108 1.22 -9.01 -8.46
C GLY A 108 -0.20 -8.48 -8.22
N HIS A 109 -0.30 -7.41 -7.45
CA HIS A 109 -1.54 -6.79 -7.01
C HIS A 109 -1.65 -5.35 -7.51
N ASP A 110 -0.82 -4.96 -8.47
CA ASP A 110 -0.92 -3.67 -9.14
C ASP A 110 -2.10 -3.68 -10.12
N ILE A 111 -3.05 -2.77 -9.93
CA ILE A 111 -4.29 -2.73 -10.70
C ILE A 111 -4.05 -2.47 -12.19
N GLY A 112 -2.99 -1.73 -12.56
CA GLY A 112 -2.60 -1.51 -13.95
C GLY A 112 -2.18 -2.82 -14.62
N MET A 113 -1.30 -3.58 -13.96
CA MET A 113 -0.89 -4.92 -14.42
C MET A 113 -2.09 -5.88 -14.52
N MET A 114 -3.00 -5.85 -13.53
CA MET A 114 -4.18 -6.73 -13.50
C MET A 114 -5.16 -6.43 -14.64
N TYR A 115 -5.43 -5.15 -14.95
CA TYR A 115 -6.27 -4.79 -16.10
C TYR A 115 -5.65 -5.22 -17.43
N MET A 116 -4.33 -5.07 -17.59
CA MET A 116 -3.63 -5.51 -18.79
C MET A 116 -3.71 -7.02 -18.99
N LEU A 117 -3.58 -7.80 -17.91
CA LEU A 117 -3.80 -9.24 -17.96
C LEU A 117 -5.25 -9.58 -18.32
N ASP A 118 -6.22 -8.99 -17.62
CA ASP A 118 -7.64 -9.24 -17.84
C ASP A 118 -8.06 -8.95 -19.30
N GLY A 119 -7.59 -7.84 -19.87
CA GLY A 119 -7.77 -7.51 -21.28
C GLY A 119 -7.21 -8.58 -22.22
N LYS A 120 -5.95 -9.01 -22.01
CA LYS A 120 -5.32 -10.06 -22.82
C LYS A 120 -6.04 -11.41 -22.72
N LEU A 121 -6.53 -11.78 -21.54
CA LEU A 121 -7.32 -13.01 -21.37
C LEU A 121 -8.61 -12.95 -22.18
N LYS A 122 -9.34 -11.82 -22.10
CA LYS A 122 -10.58 -11.58 -22.86
C LYS A 122 -10.35 -11.55 -24.38
N GLU A 123 -9.28 -10.91 -24.85
CA GLU A 123 -8.87 -10.93 -26.27
C GLU A 123 -8.59 -12.34 -26.79
N GLN A 124 -8.08 -13.22 -25.93
CA GLN A 124 -7.84 -14.64 -26.25
C GLN A 124 -9.09 -15.52 -26.11
N GLY A 125 -10.26 -14.95 -25.80
CA GLY A 125 -11.51 -15.69 -25.57
C GLY A 125 -11.51 -16.51 -24.28
N LYS A 126 -10.64 -16.20 -23.31
CA LYS A 126 -10.60 -16.84 -21.99
C LYS A 126 -11.43 -16.03 -21.00
N GLU A 127 -11.81 -16.67 -19.90
CA GLU A 127 -12.38 -15.97 -18.74
C GLU A 127 -11.37 -14.97 -18.16
N GLY A 128 -11.86 -13.80 -17.77
CA GLY A 128 -11.06 -12.73 -17.18
C GLY A 128 -10.67 -13.02 -15.74
N LEU A 129 -10.11 -12.01 -15.07
CA LEU A 129 -9.86 -12.08 -13.63
C LEU A 129 -11.17 -12.00 -12.86
N ASP A 130 -11.20 -12.59 -11.65
CA ASP A 130 -12.31 -12.40 -10.72
C ASP A 130 -12.51 -10.88 -10.49
N PRO A 131 -13.72 -10.34 -10.76
CA PRO A 131 -14.01 -8.91 -10.60
C PRO A 131 -13.68 -8.36 -9.22
N LYS A 132 -13.65 -9.19 -8.16
CA LYS A 132 -13.31 -8.74 -6.81
C LYS A 132 -11.91 -8.12 -6.72
N TYR A 133 -10.96 -8.60 -7.53
CA TYR A 133 -9.58 -8.09 -7.56
C TYR A 133 -9.44 -6.79 -8.36
N LEU A 134 -10.42 -6.46 -9.20
CA LEU A 134 -10.43 -5.23 -10.01
C LEU A 134 -11.32 -4.13 -9.40
N LYS A 135 -12.03 -4.44 -8.32
CA LYS A 135 -12.95 -3.51 -7.66
C LYS A 135 -12.19 -2.60 -6.70
N LYS A 136 -12.36 -1.28 -6.86
CA LYS A 136 -11.87 -0.27 -5.92
C LYS A 136 -12.50 -0.47 -4.54
N LYS A 137 -11.71 -0.25 -3.47
CA LYS A 137 -12.16 -0.36 -2.07
C LYS A 137 -11.87 0.91 -1.31
N ALA A 138 -12.64 1.13 -0.24
CA ALA A 138 -12.32 2.15 0.76
C ALA A 138 -11.33 1.57 1.77
N ILE A 139 -10.29 2.32 2.13
CA ILE A 139 -9.31 1.90 3.13
C ILE A 139 -8.99 3.05 4.08
N SER A 140 -8.77 2.72 5.35
CA SER A 140 -8.34 3.66 6.38
C SER A 140 -7.16 3.11 7.16
N PHE A 141 -6.31 4.00 7.64
CA PHE A 141 -5.09 3.65 8.36
C PHE A 141 -4.95 4.47 9.64
N VAL A 142 -4.44 3.84 10.70
CA VAL A 142 -4.09 4.53 11.95
C VAL A 142 -2.78 3.99 12.52
N GLY A 143 -1.81 4.89 12.69
CA GLY A 143 -0.55 4.61 13.37
C GLY A 143 -0.66 4.90 14.86
N ILE A 144 -0.12 4.04 15.72
CA ILE A 144 -0.06 4.31 17.17
C ILE A 144 1.38 4.25 17.66
N GLY A 145 1.88 5.38 18.15
CA GLY A 145 3.26 5.56 18.59
C GLY A 145 3.39 5.96 20.06
N GLY A 146 4.50 5.58 20.67
CA GLY A 146 4.81 5.94 22.06
C GLY A 146 5.49 7.30 22.25
N SER A 147 5.95 7.93 21.16
CA SER A 147 6.69 9.19 21.15
C SER A 147 6.14 10.15 20.08
N ASP A 148 6.80 11.29 19.91
CA ASP A 148 6.56 12.31 18.88
C ASP A 148 6.99 11.90 17.46
N TRP A 149 7.97 11.01 17.34
CA TRP A 149 8.54 10.63 16.04
C TRP A 149 7.63 9.67 15.26
N ALA A 150 6.71 10.23 14.48
CA ALA A 150 5.62 9.51 13.81
C ALA A 150 5.31 9.95 12.37
N CYS A 151 6.03 10.92 11.82
CA CYS A 151 5.65 11.61 10.58
C CYS A 151 5.73 10.76 9.30
N ARG A 152 6.44 9.62 9.29
CA ARG A 152 6.60 8.78 8.09
C ARG A 152 5.48 7.75 7.92
N VAL A 153 4.83 7.35 9.01
CA VAL A 153 3.87 6.23 9.02
C VAL A 153 2.71 6.44 8.04
N GLU A 154 2.22 7.66 7.87
CA GLU A 154 1.13 7.96 6.92
C GLU A 154 1.56 7.66 5.48
N THR A 155 2.81 7.99 5.13
CA THR A 155 3.35 7.67 3.80
C THR A 155 3.44 6.17 3.61
N ASP A 156 4.00 5.44 4.59
CA ASP A 156 4.08 3.97 4.56
C ASP A 156 2.70 3.33 4.40
N HIS A 157 1.74 3.75 5.22
CA HIS A 157 0.36 3.28 5.19
C HIS A 157 -0.29 3.39 3.82
N ALA A 158 -0.25 4.58 3.23
CA ALA A 158 -0.89 4.83 1.95
C ALA A 158 -0.22 4.07 0.80
N MET A 159 1.05 3.65 0.93
CA MET A 159 1.69 2.75 -0.06
C MET A 159 0.95 1.41 -0.21
N LEU A 160 0.30 0.89 0.84
CA LEU A 160 -0.49 -0.34 0.74
C LEU A 160 -1.72 -0.15 -0.18
N ALA A 161 -2.34 1.03 -0.13
CA ALA A 161 -3.50 1.36 -0.95
C ALA A 161 -3.13 1.64 -2.42
N MET A 162 -1.88 2.02 -2.67
CA MET A 162 -1.40 2.41 -3.99
C MET A 162 -1.52 1.28 -5.00
N SER A 163 -0.93 0.10 -4.77
CA SER A 163 -0.97 -1.02 -5.74
C SER A 163 -2.36 -1.31 -6.30
N PRO A 164 -3.41 -1.52 -5.48
CA PRO A 164 -4.75 -1.77 -5.97
C PRO A 164 -5.56 -0.49 -6.30
N ALA A 165 -4.95 0.70 -6.20
CA ALA A 165 -5.59 2.02 -6.31
C ALA A 165 -6.84 2.17 -5.42
N TRP A 166 -6.77 1.71 -4.18
CA TRP A 166 -7.86 1.85 -3.22
C TRP A 166 -7.99 3.29 -2.71
N THR A 167 -9.22 3.72 -2.46
CA THR A 167 -9.51 5.07 -1.95
C THR A 167 -9.15 5.15 -0.48
N VAL A 168 -8.13 5.94 -0.14
CA VAL A 168 -7.80 6.25 1.26
C VAL A 168 -8.81 7.26 1.81
N VAL A 169 -9.53 6.87 2.86
CA VAL A 169 -10.58 7.70 3.49
C VAL A 169 -10.02 8.44 4.71
N ASN A 170 -9.22 7.74 5.51
CA ASN A 170 -8.51 8.28 6.66
C ASN A 170 -7.09 7.70 6.68
N ASN A 171 -6.12 8.51 7.05
CA ASN A 171 -4.77 8.06 7.34
C ASN A 171 -4.20 9.01 8.38
N GLU A 172 -4.05 8.52 9.60
CA GLU A 172 -3.75 9.34 10.77
C GLU A 172 -2.75 8.61 11.68
N PHE A 173 -2.15 9.34 12.60
CA PHE A 173 -1.34 8.76 13.65
C PHE A 173 -1.62 9.38 15.02
N PHE A 174 -1.42 8.58 16.07
CA PHE A 174 -1.49 9.00 17.45
C PHE A 174 -0.12 8.89 18.10
N SER A 175 0.55 10.02 18.29
CA SER A 175 1.79 10.14 19.09
C SER A 175 1.49 10.10 20.59
N TRP A 176 2.51 9.79 21.40
CA TRP A 176 2.41 9.76 22.88
C TRP A 176 1.22 8.92 23.39
N SER A 177 1.02 7.74 22.81
CA SER A 177 -0.23 6.98 22.90
C SER A 177 -0.05 5.58 23.52
N LYS A 178 0.79 5.48 24.56
CA LYS A 178 0.94 4.21 25.32
C LYS A 178 -0.29 3.86 26.14
N ASP A 179 -1.09 4.84 26.52
CA ASP A 179 -2.33 4.75 27.30
C ASP A 179 -3.55 5.20 26.47
N VAL A 180 -3.49 5.05 25.13
CA VAL A 180 -4.48 5.60 24.18
C VAL A 180 -5.94 5.29 24.51
N ILE A 181 -6.21 4.13 25.13
CA ILE A 181 -7.56 3.73 25.52
C ILE A 181 -8.17 4.62 26.62
N MET A 182 -7.32 5.33 27.38
CA MET A 182 -7.72 6.29 28.40
C MET A 182 -7.84 7.71 27.84
N GLN A 183 -7.63 7.91 26.54
CA GLN A 183 -7.68 9.20 25.88
C GLN A 183 -8.98 9.29 25.06
N ASP A 184 -10.06 9.72 25.72
CA ASP A 184 -11.42 9.70 25.16
C ASP A 184 -11.55 10.36 23.78
N GLU A 185 -10.80 11.43 23.53
CA GLU A 185 -10.77 12.11 22.23
C GLU A 185 -10.24 11.22 21.10
N LYS A 186 -9.22 10.39 21.37
CA LYS A 186 -8.65 9.45 20.39
C LYS A 186 -9.52 8.20 20.22
N VAL A 187 -10.17 7.76 21.29
CA VAL A 187 -11.17 6.69 21.24
C VAL A 187 -12.34 7.13 20.35
N GLU A 188 -12.87 8.34 20.55
CA GLU A 188 -13.94 8.86 19.70
C GLU A 188 -13.46 9.11 18.26
N ARG A 189 -12.21 9.55 18.07
CA ARG A 189 -11.65 9.66 16.71
C ARG A 189 -11.61 8.31 16.00
N MET A 190 -11.21 7.23 16.68
CA MET A 190 -11.29 5.87 16.10
C MET A 190 -12.72 5.46 15.76
N ARG A 191 -13.69 5.78 16.61
CA ARG A 191 -15.11 5.53 16.30
C ARG A 191 -15.53 6.30 15.05
N GLN A 192 -15.14 7.56 14.92
CA GLN A 192 -15.41 8.36 13.72
C GLN A 192 -14.75 7.79 12.46
N ILE A 193 -13.50 7.30 12.54
CA ILE A 193 -12.83 6.62 11.42
C ILE A 193 -13.62 5.38 11.00
N GLY A 194 -14.10 4.57 11.96
CA GLY A 194 -14.99 3.45 11.68
C GLY A 194 -16.25 3.86 10.93
N ARG A 195 -16.89 4.97 11.34
CA ARG A 195 -18.09 5.51 10.67
C ARG A 195 -17.80 6.04 9.27
N ASN A 196 -16.71 6.78 9.10
CA ASN A 196 -16.27 7.31 7.80
C ASN A 196 -16.04 6.16 6.80
N LEU A 197 -15.38 5.10 7.24
CA LEU A 197 -15.08 3.94 6.41
C LEU A 197 -16.37 3.24 5.95
N VAL A 198 -17.37 3.11 6.84
CA VAL A 198 -18.69 2.58 6.48
C VAL A 198 -19.40 3.44 5.44
N GLU A 199 -19.42 4.76 5.59
CA GLU A 199 -20.04 5.65 4.60
C GLU A 199 -19.31 5.58 3.24
N ALA A 200 -17.97 5.61 3.25
CA ALA A 200 -17.16 5.48 2.04
C ALA A 200 -17.35 4.13 1.35
N ALA A 201 -17.52 3.04 2.10
CA ALA A 201 -17.74 1.70 1.54
C ALA A 201 -19.10 1.55 0.82
N LYS A 202 -20.08 2.40 1.11
CA LYS A 202 -21.38 2.41 0.39
C LYS A 202 -21.25 2.95 -1.04
N ASP A 203 -20.35 3.91 -1.25
CA ASP A 203 -20.10 4.57 -2.53
C ASP A 203 -18.63 4.98 -2.66
N VAL A 204 -17.78 3.97 -2.93
CA VAL A 204 -16.32 4.13 -2.96
C VAL A 204 -15.84 5.07 -4.08
N ASP A 205 -16.61 5.20 -5.16
CA ASP A 205 -16.27 6.03 -6.32
C ASP A 205 -16.44 7.52 -6.01
N ASN A 206 -17.33 7.86 -5.08
CA ASN A 206 -17.55 9.23 -4.59
C ASN A 206 -17.01 9.46 -3.16
N ALA A 207 -16.32 8.48 -2.57
CA ALA A 207 -15.74 8.60 -1.25
C ALA A 207 -14.69 9.72 -1.21
N LYS A 208 -14.68 10.47 -0.11
CA LYS A 208 -13.80 11.63 0.10
C LYS A 208 -12.79 11.36 1.19
N TRP A 209 -11.71 12.14 1.17
CA TRP A 209 -10.79 12.25 2.29
C TRP A 209 -11.51 12.84 3.52
N MET A 210 -11.39 12.15 4.66
CA MET A 210 -12.01 12.50 5.94
C MET A 210 -10.96 12.68 7.06
N GLY A 211 -9.67 12.68 6.70
CA GLY A 211 -8.56 13.05 7.58
C GLY A 211 -8.27 14.55 7.55
N GLU A 212 -7.18 14.95 8.19
CA GLU A 212 -6.69 16.33 8.09
C GLU A 212 -6.09 16.59 6.69
N PRO A 213 -6.33 17.75 6.07
CA PRO A 213 -5.75 18.06 4.76
C PRO A 213 -4.21 18.11 4.82
N GLY A 214 -3.56 17.42 3.89
CA GLY A 214 -2.10 17.43 3.76
C GLY A 214 -1.56 18.55 2.88
N ALA A 215 -0.24 18.59 2.75
CA ALA A 215 0.45 19.53 1.87
C ALA A 215 0.25 19.22 0.36
N CYS A 216 0.13 17.94 0.00
CA CYS A 216 -0.24 17.53 -1.36
C CYS A 216 -1.76 17.63 -1.55
N PRO A 217 -2.27 18.48 -2.47
CA PRO A 217 -3.71 18.65 -2.65
C PRO A 217 -4.38 17.47 -3.38
N HIS A 218 -3.60 16.54 -3.93
CA HIS A 218 -4.09 15.33 -4.59
C HIS A 218 -4.32 14.19 -3.58
N CYS A 219 -3.24 13.73 -2.93
CA CYS A 219 -3.30 12.54 -2.06
C CYS A 219 -3.29 12.87 -0.56
N ASN A 220 -3.23 14.13 -0.16
CA ASN A 220 -3.08 14.57 1.24
C ASN A 220 -1.77 14.10 1.91
N GLY A 221 -0.77 13.70 1.13
CA GLY A 221 0.56 13.36 1.65
C GLY A 221 1.35 14.57 2.15
N ASN A 222 2.18 14.34 3.16
CA ASN A 222 3.04 15.37 3.78
C ASN A 222 4.55 15.14 3.54
N ASN A 223 4.94 14.01 2.93
CA ASN A 223 6.33 13.68 2.65
C ASN A 223 6.67 13.96 1.18
N PHE A 224 7.81 14.62 0.97
CA PHE A 224 8.29 15.02 -0.35
C PHE A 224 9.79 14.75 -0.48
N TYR A 225 10.16 14.16 -1.61
CA TYR A 225 11.56 14.09 -2.02
C TYR A 225 11.93 15.43 -2.66
N ILE A 226 12.81 16.20 -1.99
CA ILE A 226 13.25 17.52 -2.47
C ILE A 226 14.62 17.36 -3.15
N PHE A 227 14.72 17.79 -4.40
CA PHE A 227 15.99 17.74 -5.14
C PHE A 227 16.93 18.84 -4.67
N PRO A 228 18.11 18.51 -4.08
CA PRO A 228 18.99 19.51 -3.49
C PRO A 228 19.43 20.60 -4.47
N GLY A 229 19.37 21.85 -4.04
CA GLY A 229 19.75 23.01 -4.86
C GLY A 229 18.69 23.46 -5.86
N THR A 230 17.48 22.90 -5.82
CA THR A 230 16.36 23.27 -6.70
C THR A 230 15.08 23.52 -5.89
N THR A 231 14.03 23.99 -6.56
CA THR A 231 12.66 24.04 -6.02
C THR A 231 11.83 22.80 -6.37
N HIS A 232 12.39 21.88 -7.15
CA HIS A 232 11.70 20.69 -7.63
C HIS A 232 11.60 19.65 -6.52
N CYS A 233 10.42 19.05 -6.40
CA CYS A 233 10.13 17.97 -5.47
C CYS A 233 9.12 16.98 -6.05
N VAL A 234 9.14 15.77 -5.52
CA VAL A 234 8.16 14.72 -5.81
C VAL A 234 7.40 14.37 -4.54
N CYS A 235 6.07 14.28 -4.62
CA CYS A 235 5.29 13.72 -3.52
C CYS A 235 5.65 12.23 -3.38
N GLU A 236 6.15 11.81 -2.21
CA GLU A 236 6.61 10.42 -2.00
C GLU A 236 5.46 9.40 -2.08
N LEU A 237 4.21 9.86 -1.93
CA LEU A 237 3.04 9.01 -2.04
C LEU A 237 2.58 8.85 -3.50
N CYS A 238 2.00 9.89 -4.10
CA CYS A 238 1.39 9.76 -5.43
C CYS A 238 2.38 9.88 -6.59
N GLY A 239 3.62 10.33 -6.34
CA GLY A 239 4.64 10.50 -7.37
C GLY A 239 4.45 11.71 -8.28
N LEU A 240 3.50 12.60 -7.99
CA LEU A 240 3.37 13.87 -8.72
C LEU A 240 4.60 14.75 -8.45
N GLU A 241 5.06 15.41 -9.50
CA GLU A 241 6.21 16.30 -9.48
C GLU A 241 5.78 17.77 -9.48
N GLY A 242 6.54 18.62 -8.80
CA GLY A 242 6.16 20.02 -8.66
C GLY A 242 7.10 20.81 -7.75
N THR A 243 6.57 21.85 -7.12
CA THR A 243 7.27 22.73 -6.20
C THR A 243 6.55 22.84 -4.85
N LEU A 244 7.31 23.00 -3.77
CA LEU A 244 6.77 23.41 -2.48
C LEU A 244 6.87 24.93 -2.35
N GLU A 245 5.73 25.60 -2.23
CA GLU A 245 5.63 27.05 -2.13
C GLU A 245 5.01 27.47 -0.80
N VAL A 246 5.43 28.61 -0.27
CA VAL A 246 4.79 29.20 0.92
C VAL A 246 3.62 30.06 0.46
N VAL A 247 2.40 29.67 0.83
CA VAL A 247 1.15 30.40 0.56
C VAL A 247 0.47 30.66 1.90
N ASP A 248 0.19 31.93 2.20
CA ASP A 248 -0.45 32.35 3.47
C ASP A 248 0.23 31.80 4.74
N GLY A 249 1.57 31.71 4.71
CA GLY A 249 2.38 31.23 5.83
C GLY A 249 2.49 29.70 5.96
N ALA A 250 1.94 28.93 5.02
CA ALA A 250 2.01 27.48 5.02
C ALA A 250 2.65 26.93 3.73
N PHE A 251 3.36 25.81 3.84
CA PHE A 251 3.82 25.07 2.66
C PHE A 251 2.64 24.45 1.91
N LYS A 252 2.63 24.60 0.58
CA LYS A 252 1.68 24.00 -0.35
C LYS A 252 2.43 23.39 -1.52
N PHE A 253 2.06 22.17 -1.88
CA PHE A 253 2.58 21.54 -3.09
C PHE A 253 1.81 22.01 -4.31
N LYS A 254 2.52 22.50 -5.32
CA LYS A 254 1.96 22.88 -6.62
C LYS A 254 2.52 21.96 -7.70
N PHE A 255 1.62 21.34 -8.45
CA PHE A 255 1.92 20.54 -9.64
C PHE A 255 1.08 21.05 -10.82
N ALA A 256 1.48 20.68 -12.03
CA ALA A 256 0.73 21.02 -13.25
C ALA A 256 -0.56 20.20 -13.31
N PRO A 257 -1.78 20.80 -13.35
CA PRO A 257 -3.03 20.03 -13.32
C PRO A 257 -3.15 18.97 -14.41
N GLU A 258 -2.56 19.23 -15.58
CA GLU A 258 -2.47 18.26 -16.68
C GLU A 258 -1.69 16.98 -16.32
N ASP A 259 -0.85 17.00 -15.28
CA ASP A 259 -0.08 15.85 -14.81
C ASP A 259 -0.81 15.00 -13.78
N GLU A 260 -1.99 15.40 -13.29
CA GLU A 260 -2.76 14.64 -12.29
C GLU A 260 -3.02 13.19 -12.72
N HIS A 261 -3.23 12.97 -14.02
CA HIS A 261 -3.43 11.64 -14.61
C HIS A 261 -2.23 10.70 -14.44
N LYS A 262 -1.04 11.22 -14.11
CA LYS A 262 0.19 10.45 -13.85
C LYS A 262 0.31 9.95 -12.41
N ALA A 263 -0.55 10.43 -11.51
CA ALA A 263 -0.50 10.06 -10.10
C ALA A 263 -0.73 8.55 -9.93
N HIS A 264 0.16 7.89 -9.17
CA HIS A 264 0.23 6.44 -9.06
C HIS A 264 -0.92 5.80 -8.28
N ASP A 265 -1.78 6.59 -7.66
CA ASP A 265 -3.02 6.17 -6.97
C ASP A 265 -4.27 6.35 -7.86
N THR A 266 -4.12 6.82 -9.10
CA THR A 266 -5.18 6.90 -10.11
C THR A 266 -5.11 5.72 -11.08
N ILE A 267 -6.25 5.34 -11.66
CA ILE A 267 -6.28 4.26 -12.68
C ILE A 267 -5.43 4.62 -13.91
N SER A 268 -5.42 5.88 -14.33
CA SER A 268 -4.59 6.34 -15.46
C SER A 268 -3.10 6.25 -15.14
N GLY A 269 -2.67 6.70 -13.97
CA GLY A 269 -1.26 6.62 -13.57
C GLY A 269 -0.82 5.18 -13.38
N LYS A 270 -1.70 4.33 -12.83
CA LYS A 270 -1.47 2.88 -12.76
C LYS A 270 -1.33 2.21 -14.11
N LYS A 271 -2.11 2.63 -15.11
CA LYS A 271 -1.94 2.13 -16.47
C LYS A 271 -0.58 2.51 -17.04
N LEU A 272 -0.17 3.77 -16.91
CA LEU A 272 1.17 4.24 -17.34
C LEU A 272 2.29 3.43 -16.65
N HIS A 273 2.21 3.29 -15.34
CA HIS A 273 3.14 2.47 -14.56
C HIS A 273 3.16 1.00 -15.01
N GLY A 274 1.99 0.44 -15.29
CA GLY A 274 1.84 -0.92 -15.81
C GLY A 274 2.52 -1.08 -17.17
N ASP A 275 2.32 -0.14 -18.09
CA ASP A 275 2.95 -0.13 -19.41
C ASP A 275 4.49 -0.07 -19.27
N ASP A 276 5.02 0.80 -18.39
CA ASP A 276 6.45 0.93 -18.10
C ASP A 276 7.06 -0.39 -17.59
N ILE A 277 6.37 -1.10 -16.67
CA ILE A 277 6.82 -2.39 -16.16
C ILE A 277 6.79 -3.45 -17.27
N PHE A 278 5.71 -3.52 -18.06
CA PHE A 278 5.58 -4.47 -19.16
C PHE A 278 6.72 -4.30 -20.18
N GLU A 279 7.05 -3.06 -20.54
CA GLU A 279 8.15 -2.75 -21.45
C GLU A 279 9.51 -3.16 -20.86
N ASN A 280 9.78 -2.77 -19.61
CA ASN A 280 11.08 -3.04 -18.98
C ASN A 280 11.33 -4.52 -18.69
N GLU A 281 10.31 -5.26 -18.25
CA GLU A 281 10.38 -6.72 -18.07
C GLU A 281 10.61 -7.41 -19.43
N GLY A 282 9.91 -6.96 -20.48
CA GLY A 282 10.12 -7.39 -21.86
C GLY A 282 11.56 -7.19 -22.34
N ARG A 283 12.10 -5.99 -22.12
CA ARG A 283 13.48 -5.63 -22.46
C ARG A 283 14.49 -6.48 -21.68
N LEU A 284 14.29 -6.66 -20.38
CA LEU A 284 15.17 -7.47 -19.53
C LEU A 284 15.21 -8.94 -19.99
N MET A 285 14.06 -9.53 -20.34
CA MET A 285 13.99 -10.90 -20.88
C MET A 285 14.84 -11.08 -22.15
N ASN A 286 14.93 -10.05 -22.99
CA ASN A 286 15.78 -10.07 -24.18
C ASN A 286 17.26 -9.87 -23.85
N LEU A 287 17.60 -9.00 -22.89
CA LEU A 287 18.99 -8.81 -22.44
C LEU A 287 19.62 -10.08 -21.89
N PHE A 288 18.85 -11.01 -21.30
CA PHE A 288 19.38 -12.30 -20.87
C PHE A 288 19.91 -13.18 -22.03
N LYS A 289 19.60 -12.85 -23.28
CA LYS A 289 20.15 -13.53 -24.47
C LYS A 289 21.42 -12.85 -24.99
N ASP A 290 21.67 -11.61 -24.59
CA ASP A 290 22.77 -10.77 -25.07
C ASP A 290 24.14 -11.24 -24.52
N PRO A 291 25.16 -11.43 -25.37
CA PRO A 291 26.49 -11.89 -24.94
C PRO A 291 27.22 -10.90 -24.02
N GLU A 292 27.10 -9.59 -24.27
CA GLU A 292 27.77 -8.57 -23.47
C GLU A 292 27.14 -8.49 -22.07
N PHE A 293 25.82 -8.57 -21.98
CA PHE A 293 25.11 -8.62 -20.71
C PHE A 293 25.55 -9.82 -19.86
N LYS A 294 25.70 -11.00 -20.48
CA LYS A 294 26.22 -12.20 -19.80
C LYS A 294 27.66 -12.00 -19.33
N ALA A 295 28.54 -11.51 -20.19
CA ALA A 295 29.94 -11.26 -19.87
C ALA A 295 30.11 -10.25 -18.73
N ARG A 296 29.33 -9.16 -18.72
CA ARG A 296 29.33 -8.18 -17.62
C ARG A 296 28.86 -8.79 -16.30
N LYS A 297 27.77 -9.58 -16.31
CA LYS A 297 27.29 -10.27 -15.11
C LYS A 297 28.33 -11.25 -14.55
N GLU A 298 28.96 -12.04 -15.42
CA GLU A 298 30.02 -12.97 -15.03
C GLU A 298 31.24 -12.24 -14.45
N HIS A 299 31.68 -11.16 -15.09
CA HIS A 299 32.76 -10.33 -14.58
C HIS A 299 32.45 -9.80 -13.18
N PHE A 300 31.32 -9.12 -12.97
CA PHE A 300 31.01 -8.54 -11.67
C PHE A 300 30.68 -9.58 -10.59
N THR A 301 30.18 -10.76 -10.97
CA THR A 301 30.00 -11.88 -10.03
C THR A 301 31.36 -12.42 -9.57
N SER A 302 32.37 -12.46 -10.45
CA SER A 302 33.70 -12.96 -10.08
C SER A 302 34.57 -11.96 -9.31
N VAL A 303 34.16 -10.69 -9.21
CA VAL A 303 34.87 -9.67 -8.40
C VAL A 303 34.89 -10.05 -6.92
N CYS A 304 33.79 -10.59 -6.40
CA CYS A 304 33.73 -11.07 -5.02
C CYS A 304 32.63 -12.12 -4.82
N GLU A 305 32.96 -13.18 -4.09
CA GLU A 305 31.97 -14.16 -3.66
C GLU A 305 31.16 -13.62 -2.47
N PRO A 306 29.87 -13.99 -2.34
CA PRO A 306 29.07 -13.65 -1.16
C PRO A 306 29.72 -14.19 0.11
N THR A 307 29.78 -13.36 1.16
CA THR A 307 30.20 -13.86 2.48
C THR A 307 29.23 -14.94 2.95
N PRO A 308 29.71 -16.15 3.29
CA PRO A 308 28.84 -17.23 3.74
C PRO A 308 28.02 -16.82 4.95
N SER A 309 26.77 -17.27 5.00
CA SER A 309 25.94 -17.10 6.19
C SER A 309 26.56 -17.89 7.35
N PRO A 310 26.70 -17.32 8.57
CA PRO A 310 27.23 -18.03 9.73
C PRO A 310 26.46 -19.32 10.04
N SER A 311 25.16 -19.35 9.77
CA SER A 311 24.30 -20.52 9.97
C SER A 311 24.43 -21.59 8.88
N LYS A 312 25.12 -21.28 7.78
CA LYS A 312 25.41 -22.22 6.67
C LYS A 312 26.91 -22.56 6.56
N ALA A 313 27.72 -22.08 7.49
CA ALA A 313 29.17 -22.25 7.50
C ALA A 313 29.63 -23.54 8.24
N VAL A 314 28.75 -24.55 8.35
CA VAL A 314 29.02 -25.86 8.96
C VAL A 314 29.00 -26.94 7.89
#